data_AF-A0A931VR52-F1
#
_entry.id   AF-A0A931VR52-F1
#
_cell.length_a   1.000
_cell.length_b   1.000
_cell.length_c   1.000
_cell.angle_alpha   90.00
_cell.angle_beta   90.00
_cell.angle_gamma   90.00
#
_symmetry.space_group_name_H-M   'P 1'
#
loop_
_entity.id
_entity.type
_entity.pdbx_description
1 polymer ?
#
loop_
_entity_poly.entity_id
_entity_poly.type
_entity_poly.pdbx_seq_one_letter_code
_entity_poly.pdbx_strand_id
1 'polypeptide(L)'
;MNNLLNIKTPAESIAQTRKADYNLSNQGAGNLRLAYWNLPTEALYEEAIFRGEGVTSIGGPFVVNTGKHTARSANDKFIVRHIDSEKQVWWGVYNRPFAAEKFEALYGRLLGFLQGRDVFVQDVYAGADTNYRLPVRVVTELAWHSMFVRNMFLPPQSLEEYKRFVPEFTILAAPGFKAVPSIDNTNSETFIILNFEKKLAIIGNTVYAGEIKKSVFTILNYLLPLEGVLSMHCSANVSPTDANDVALFFGLSGTGKTTLSADPTRRLIGDDEHGWSDDGVFNFEGGCYAKVIGLSATAEPEIYATTKKFGTILENVPFDPVTRYIDLDDDT
;
A
#
# COMPACT_ATOMS: atom_id res chain seq x y z
N MET A 1 17.77 -2.86 -11.58
CA MET A 1 19.17 -3.35 -11.70
C MET A 1 19.37 -3.80 -13.14
N ASN A 2 20.30 -3.22 -13.91
CA ASN A 2 20.57 -3.69 -15.28
C ASN A 2 21.24 -5.06 -15.19
N ASN A 3 20.55 -6.11 -15.65
CA ASN A 3 21.02 -7.49 -15.58
C ASN A 3 22.07 -7.80 -16.67
N LEU A 4 23.15 -7.02 -16.71
CA LEU A 4 24.26 -7.18 -17.67
C LEU A 4 24.92 -8.55 -17.59
N LEU A 5 24.78 -9.24 -16.45
CA LEU A 5 25.34 -10.56 -16.19
C LEU A 5 24.35 -11.71 -16.42
N ASN A 6 23.12 -11.41 -16.86
CA ASN A 6 22.05 -12.39 -17.08
C ASN A 6 21.77 -13.30 -15.87
N ILE A 7 21.93 -12.77 -14.66
CA ILE A 7 21.64 -13.45 -13.40
C ILE A 7 20.12 -13.56 -13.26
N LYS A 8 19.61 -14.78 -13.24
CA LYS A 8 18.18 -15.02 -13.02
C LYS A 8 17.82 -14.76 -11.58
N THR A 9 16.74 -14.03 -11.36
CA THR A 9 16.19 -13.80 -10.01
C THR A 9 15.33 -15.01 -9.58
N PRO A 10 15.11 -15.23 -8.27
CA PRO A 10 14.40 -16.41 -7.77
C PRO A 10 13.02 -16.64 -8.40
N ALA A 11 12.24 -15.58 -8.63
CA ALA A 11 10.88 -15.65 -9.14
C ALA A 11 10.77 -15.40 -10.65
N GLU A 12 11.88 -15.28 -11.39
CA GLU A 12 11.86 -14.94 -12.82
C GLU A 12 11.05 -15.97 -13.65
N SER A 13 11.13 -17.26 -13.31
CA SER A 13 10.43 -18.34 -14.00
C SER A 13 8.91 -18.32 -13.82
N ILE A 14 8.42 -17.70 -12.75
CA ILE A 14 6.98 -17.63 -12.41
C ILE A 14 6.40 -16.22 -12.57
N ALA A 15 7.21 -15.25 -13.02
CA ALA A 15 6.86 -13.84 -13.07
C ALA A 15 5.60 -13.51 -13.89
N GLN A 16 5.23 -14.35 -14.87
CA GLN A 16 4.06 -14.14 -15.72
C GLN A 16 2.88 -15.06 -15.39
N THR A 17 3.02 -15.97 -14.41
CA THR A 17 2.03 -17.05 -14.16
C THR A 17 0.65 -16.52 -13.82
N ARG A 18 0.55 -15.40 -13.09
CA ARG A 18 -0.71 -14.77 -12.65
C ARG A 18 -0.96 -13.41 -13.32
N LYS A 19 -0.50 -13.26 -14.56
CA LYS A 19 -0.69 -12.03 -15.34
C LYS A 19 -2.15 -11.85 -15.75
N ALA A 20 -2.67 -10.64 -15.60
CA ALA A 20 -3.97 -10.22 -16.13
C ALA A 20 -3.91 -9.94 -17.64
N ASP A 21 -5.00 -10.23 -18.35
CA ASP A 21 -5.14 -9.91 -19.78
C ASP A 21 -5.13 -8.38 -20.01
N TYR A 22 -5.83 -7.64 -19.13
CA TYR A 22 -5.69 -6.19 -19.03
C TYR A 22 -4.35 -5.86 -18.37
N ASN A 23 -3.31 -5.67 -19.18
CA ASN A 23 -1.92 -5.56 -18.71
C ASN A 23 -1.40 -4.10 -18.67
N LEU A 24 -0.11 -3.92 -18.31
CA LEU A 24 0.54 -2.63 -18.11
C LEU A 24 0.63 -1.73 -19.35
N SER A 25 0.43 -2.26 -20.57
CA SER A 25 0.34 -1.43 -21.77
C SER A 25 -0.81 -0.42 -21.69
N ASN A 26 -1.89 -0.77 -20.97
CA ASN A 26 -3.03 0.12 -20.76
C ASN A 26 -2.68 1.34 -19.87
N GLN A 27 -1.60 1.25 -19.10
CA GLN A 27 -1.06 2.37 -18.32
C GLN A 27 0.07 3.10 -19.05
N GLY A 28 0.48 2.65 -20.25
CA GLY A 28 1.62 3.22 -20.98
C GLY A 28 2.99 2.75 -20.48
N ALA A 29 3.04 1.82 -19.53
CA ALA A 29 4.29 1.23 -19.04
C ALA A 29 4.77 0.13 -20.01
N GLY A 30 5.56 0.54 -21.00
CA GLY A 30 6.19 -0.33 -21.99
C GLY A 30 7.71 -0.47 -21.79
N ASN A 31 8.32 -1.40 -22.53
CA ASN A 31 9.78 -1.62 -22.56
C ASN A 31 10.41 -1.90 -21.18
N LEU A 32 9.67 -2.50 -20.25
CA LEU A 32 10.19 -2.99 -18.99
C LEU A 32 11.15 -4.17 -19.24
N ARG A 33 12.11 -4.43 -18.33
CA ARG A 33 12.90 -5.68 -18.37
C ARG A 33 11.99 -6.87 -18.07
N LEU A 34 11.28 -6.81 -16.93
CA LEU A 34 10.34 -7.83 -16.52
C LEU A 34 9.31 -7.26 -15.54
N ALA A 35 8.04 -7.62 -15.71
CA ALA A 35 7.01 -7.36 -14.72
C ALA A 35 6.72 -8.66 -13.95
N TYR A 36 6.84 -8.65 -12.62
CA TYR A 36 6.52 -9.78 -11.77
C TYR A 36 5.07 -9.66 -11.30
N TRP A 37 4.18 -10.49 -11.85
CA TRP A 37 2.75 -10.40 -11.64
C TRP A 37 2.27 -11.26 -10.49
N ASN A 38 1.62 -10.62 -9.52
CA ASN A 38 0.82 -11.24 -8.48
C ASN A 38 1.56 -12.36 -7.74
N LEU A 39 2.87 -12.14 -7.52
CA LEU A 39 3.73 -13.07 -6.82
C LEU A 39 3.16 -13.34 -5.41
N PRO A 40 3.21 -14.59 -4.94
CA PRO A 40 2.87 -14.91 -3.56
C PRO A 40 3.92 -14.35 -2.59
N THR A 41 3.56 -14.28 -1.31
CA THR A 41 4.40 -13.70 -0.25
C THR A 41 5.79 -14.33 -0.22
N GLU A 42 5.89 -15.65 -0.40
CA GLU A 42 7.13 -16.41 -0.42
C GLU A 42 8.08 -15.94 -1.54
N ALA A 43 7.57 -15.84 -2.76
CA ALA A 43 8.37 -15.41 -3.91
C ALA A 43 8.78 -13.93 -3.79
N LEU A 44 7.92 -13.07 -3.22
CA LEU A 44 8.27 -11.67 -2.95
C LEU A 44 9.35 -11.55 -1.88
N TYR A 45 9.28 -12.40 -0.86
CA TYR A 45 10.27 -12.48 0.21
C TYR A 45 11.65 -12.86 -0.34
N GLU A 46 11.71 -13.88 -1.20
CA GLU A 46 12.93 -14.30 -1.91
C GLU A 46 13.50 -13.20 -2.82
N GLU A 47 12.64 -12.54 -3.61
CA GLU A 47 13.06 -11.42 -4.47
C GLU A 47 13.60 -10.25 -3.66
N ALA A 48 12.93 -9.88 -2.56
CA ALA A 48 13.34 -8.77 -1.71
C ALA A 48 14.71 -9.05 -1.04
N ILE A 49 14.94 -10.26 -0.56
CA ILE A 49 16.25 -10.68 -0.04
C ILE A 49 17.31 -10.66 -1.13
N PHE A 50 17.03 -11.27 -2.28
CA PHE A 50 17.97 -11.34 -3.40
C PHE A 50 18.41 -9.95 -3.87
N ARG A 51 17.49 -8.98 -3.83
CA ARG A 51 17.72 -7.58 -4.22
C ARG A 51 18.34 -6.72 -3.13
N GLY A 52 18.52 -7.26 -1.92
CA GLY A 52 19.04 -6.52 -0.78
C GLY A 52 18.11 -5.40 -0.29
N GLU A 53 16.80 -5.56 -0.45
CA GLU A 53 15.80 -4.56 -0.07
C GLU A 53 15.50 -4.54 1.45
N GLY A 54 15.99 -5.54 2.17
CA GLY A 54 15.80 -5.72 3.60
C GLY A 54 16.46 -7.00 4.09
N VAL A 55 16.15 -7.42 5.31
CA VAL A 55 16.72 -8.62 5.92
C VAL A 55 15.68 -9.40 6.70
N THR A 56 15.92 -10.69 6.90
CA THR A 56 15.10 -11.51 7.79
C THR A 56 15.55 -11.34 9.24
N SER A 57 14.61 -11.08 10.14
CA SER A 57 14.83 -11.15 11.59
C SER A 57 14.58 -12.55 12.12
N ILE A 58 14.98 -12.78 13.38
CA ILE A 58 14.69 -14.05 14.06
C ILE A 58 13.18 -14.33 14.07
N GLY A 59 12.80 -15.58 13.75
CA GLY A 59 11.40 -16.00 13.63
C GLY A 59 10.74 -15.76 12.27
N GLY A 60 11.44 -15.11 11.32
CA GLY A 60 10.98 -14.98 9.94
C GLY A 60 10.34 -13.65 9.48
N PRO A 61 10.07 -12.61 10.29
CA PRO A 61 9.66 -11.31 9.76
C PRO A 61 10.74 -10.69 8.86
N PHE A 62 10.30 -9.85 7.92
CA PHE A 62 11.17 -9.08 7.02
C PHE A 62 11.33 -7.65 7.54
N VAL A 63 12.55 -7.27 7.90
CA VAL A 63 12.89 -5.93 8.37
C VAL A 63 13.35 -5.07 7.19
N VAL A 64 12.77 -3.88 7.08
CA VAL A 64 13.10 -2.89 6.03
C VAL A 64 13.38 -1.53 6.66
N ASN A 65 14.17 -0.71 5.97
CA ASN A 65 14.45 0.67 6.36
C ASN A 65 14.03 1.61 5.22
N THR A 66 13.23 2.63 5.54
CA THR A 66 12.68 3.58 4.56
C THR A 66 13.51 4.86 4.43
N GLY A 67 14.63 4.92 5.15
CA GLY A 67 15.58 6.02 5.14
C GLY A 67 14.96 7.33 5.63
N LYS A 68 15.08 8.38 4.82
CA LYS A 68 14.65 9.74 5.16
C LYS A 68 13.16 9.84 5.52
N HIS A 69 12.32 9.04 4.88
CA HIS A 69 10.86 9.14 5.04
C HIS A 69 10.38 7.98 5.91
N THR A 70 10.30 8.19 7.22
CA THR A 70 9.75 7.22 8.21
C THR A 70 8.28 7.44 8.52
N ALA A 71 7.67 8.46 7.91
CA ALA A 71 6.26 8.82 8.04
C ALA A 71 5.78 9.51 6.75
N ARG A 72 4.48 9.85 6.72
CA ARG A 72 3.85 10.50 5.56
C ARG A 72 4.46 11.86 5.23
N SER A 73 4.70 12.08 3.95
CA SER A 73 5.04 13.37 3.34
C SER A 73 3.78 14.16 3.02
N ALA A 74 3.03 14.59 4.04
CA ALA A 74 1.73 15.25 3.86
C ALA A 74 1.79 16.53 3.01
N ASN A 75 2.95 17.21 2.97
CA ASN A 75 3.17 18.38 2.14
C ASN A 75 3.43 18.06 0.66
N ASP A 76 3.81 16.82 0.34
CA ASP A 76 4.10 16.37 -1.02
C ASP A 76 2.91 15.62 -1.67
N LYS A 77 1.75 15.63 -1.01
CA LYS A 77 0.50 15.09 -1.55
C LYS A 77 -0.28 16.14 -2.34
N PHE A 78 -0.71 15.75 -3.53
CA PHE A 78 -1.48 16.58 -4.47
C PHE A 78 -2.63 15.78 -5.12
N ILE A 79 -3.60 16.51 -5.65
CA ILE A 79 -4.71 15.97 -6.45
C ILE A 79 -4.76 16.78 -7.75
N VAL A 80 -4.78 16.10 -8.89
CA VAL A 80 -4.92 16.75 -10.19
C VAL A 80 -6.25 17.49 -10.23
N ARG A 81 -6.20 18.79 -10.56
CA ARG A 81 -7.39 19.62 -10.69
C ARG A 81 -7.98 19.42 -12.08
N HIS A 82 -9.23 18.98 -12.12
CA HIS A 82 -9.98 18.78 -13.35
C HIS A 82 -11.43 19.21 -13.17
N ILE A 83 -12.09 19.61 -14.27
CA ILE A 83 -13.44 20.20 -14.24
C ILE A 83 -14.51 19.26 -13.64
N ASP A 84 -14.39 17.94 -13.89
CA ASP A 84 -15.37 16.94 -13.45
C ASP A 84 -15.34 16.70 -11.93
N SER A 85 -14.14 16.67 -11.32
CA SER A 85 -13.97 16.50 -9.87
C SER A 85 -13.90 17.82 -9.10
N GLU A 86 -13.84 18.97 -9.79
CA GLU A 86 -13.54 20.27 -9.18
C GLU A 86 -14.46 20.64 -8.02
N LYS A 87 -15.75 20.32 -8.13
CA LYS A 87 -16.75 20.62 -7.11
C LYS A 87 -16.83 19.58 -5.99
N GLN A 88 -16.25 18.40 -6.21
CA GLN A 88 -16.29 17.28 -5.27
C GLN A 88 -15.07 17.28 -4.35
N VAL A 89 -13.93 17.79 -4.81
CA VAL A 89 -12.71 17.88 -4.02
C VAL A 89 -12.73 19.11 -3.10
N TRP A 90 -12.50 18.89 -1.82
CA TRP A 90 -12.31 19.98 -0.84
C TRP A 90 -10.89 20.55 -0.92
N TRP A 91 -10.67 21.49 -1.85
CA TRP A 91 -9.36 22.09 -2.12
C TRP A 91 -8.79 22.86 -0.92
N GLY A 92 -7.49 22.72 -0.68
CA GLY A 92 -6.82 23.44 0.39
C GLY A 92 -5.43 22.89 0.70
N VAL A 93 -4.96 23.13 1.93
CA VAL A 93 -3.64 22.68 2.38
C VAL A 93 -3.50 21.15 2.45
N TYR A 94 -4.61 20.40 2.51
CA TYR A 94 -4.57 18.92 2.53
C TYR A 94 -4.77 18.31 1.14
N ASN A 95 -5.61 18.94 0.32
CA ASN A 95 -5.91 18.55 -1.05
C ASN A 95 -5.38 19.64 -1.98
N ARG A 96 -4.07 19.62 -2.23
CA ARG A 96 -3.39 20.65 -3.03
C ARG A 96 -3.65 20.39 -4.52
N PRO A 97 -4.11 21.39 -5.28
CA PRO A 97 -4.33 21.23 -6.70
C PRO A 97 -2.99 21.02 -7.43
N PHE A 98 -3.00 20.10 -8.39
CA PHE A 98 -1.91 19.88 -9.34
C PHE A 98 -2.43 20.11 -10.77
N ALA A 99 -1.64 20.77 -11.61
CA ALA A 99 -2.04 21.00 -13.00
C ALA A 99 -1.98 19.69 -13.81
N ALA A 100 -2.99 19.42 -14.63
CA ALA A 100 -3.08 18.20 -15.43
C ALA A 100 -1.88 18.05 -16.38
N GLU A 101 -1.45 19.15 -17.02
CA GLU A 101 -0.32 19.13 -17.96
C GLU A 101 1.00 18.81 -17.25
N LYS A 102 1.16 19.27 -16.00
CA LYS A 102 2.32 18.95 -15.16
C LYS A 102 2.30 17.48 -14.74
N PHE A 103 1.12 16.95 -14.42
CA PHE A 103 0.96 15.53 -14.13
C PHE A 103 1.37 14.67 -15.33
N GLU A 104 0.89 14.98 -16.54
CA GLU A 104 1.24 14.23 -17.74
C GLU A 104 2.75 14.26 -18.02
N ALA A 105 3.38 15.43 -17.89
CA ALA A 105 4.83 15.56 -18.09
C ALA A 105 5.64 14.74 -17.07
N LEU A 106 5.27 14.82 -15.78
CA LEU A 106 5.92 14.05 -14.72
C LEU A 106 5.68 12.54 -14.89
N TYR A 107 4.46 12.16 -15.26
CA TYR A 107 4.09 10.77 -15.51
C TYR A 107 4.88 10.18 -16.69
N GLY A 108 5.01 10.91 -17.80
CA GLY A 108 5.83 10.49 -18.93
C GLY A 108 7.30 10.26 -18.54
N ARG A 109 7.88 11.11 -17.69
CA ARG A 109 9.24 10.92 -17.16
C ARG A 109 9.34 9.71 -16.24
N LEU A 110 8.35 9.47 -15.40
CA LEU A 110 8.27 8.28 -14.56
C LEU A 110 8.21 7.00 -15.41
N LEU A 111 7.38 6.97 -16.45
CA LEU A 111 7.35 5.86 -17.41
C LEU A 111 8.70 5.67 -18.11
N GLY A 112 9.36 6.76 -18.49
CA GLY A 112 10.72 6.73 -19.04
C GLY A 112 11.73 6.14 -18.06
N PHE A 113 11.64 6.48 -16.77
CA PHE A 113 12.50 5.92 -15.72
C PHE A 113 12.34 4.40 -15.57
N LEU A 114 11.12 3.87 -15.74
CA LEU A 114 10.82 2.44 -15.62
C LEU A 114 11.31 1.60 -16.81
N GLN A 115 11.63 2.21 -17.96
CA GLN A 115 12.13 1.46 -19.11
C GLN A 115 13.41 0.69 -18.78
N GLY A 116 13.48 -0.57 -19.21
CA GLY A 116 14.58 -1.48 -18.93
C GLY A 116 14.68 -1.94 -17.47
N ARG A 117 13.71 -1.60 -16.61
CA ARG A 117 13.69 -2.01 -15.20
C ARG A 117 12.69 -3.13 -14.94
N ASP A 118 12.87 -3.74 -13.79
CA ASP A 118 11.85 -4.61 -13.21
C ASP A 118 10.78 -3.80 -12.52
N VAL A 119 9.57 -4.35 -12.52
CA VAL A 119 8.49 -3.88 -11.65
C VAL A 119 7.75 -5.08 -11.07
N PHE A 120 7.11 -4.88 -9.93
CA PHE A 120 6.24 -5.86 -9.29
C PHE A 120 4.81 -5.35 -9.32
N VAL A 121 3.87 -6.21 -9.72
CA VAL A 121 2.46 -5.87 -9.87
C VAL A 121 1.64 -6.70 -8.89
N GLN A 122 0.78 -6.04 -8.12
CA GLN A 122 -0.29 -6.67 -7.34
C GLN A 122 -1.63 -6.12 -7.78
N ASP A 123 -2.48 -7.01 -8.27
CA ASP A 123 -3.90 -6.80 -8.46
C ASP A 123 -4.60 -7.23 -7.16
N VAL A 124 -5.28 -6.28 -6.52
CA VAL A 124 -5.93 -6.46 -5.22
C VAL A 124 -7.28 -5.75 -5.20
N TYR A 125 -8.12 -6.11 -4.24
CA TYR A 125 -9.35 -5.40 -3.92
C TYR A 125 -9.16 -4.59 -2.64
N ALA A 126 -9.69 -3.37 -2.63
CA ALA A 126 -9.86 -2.56 -1.43
C ALA A 126 -11.35 -2.47 -1.10
N GLY A 127 -11.75 -2.91 0.10
CA GLY A 127 -13.15 -3.15 0.46
C GLY A 127 -13.48 -4.65 0.51
N ALA A 128 -13.90 -5.12 1.68
CA ALA A 128 -14.33 -6.50 1.90
C ALA A 128 -15.76 -6.77 1.42
N ASP A 129 -16.61 -5.75 1.36
CA ASP A 129 -17.94 -5.85 0.77
C ASP A 129 -17.84 -5.88 -0.76
N THR A 130 -18.28 -6.98 -1.38
CA THR A 130 -18.17 -7.18 -2.82
C THR A 130 -19.00 -6.22 -3.66
N ASN A 131 -20.01 -5.57 -3.06
CA ASN A 131 -20.81 -4.55 -3.75
C ASN A 131 -20.06 -3.23 -3.90
N TYR A 132 -19.10 -2.95 -3.02
CA TYR A 132 -18.37 -1.68 -2.95
C TYR A 132 -16.85 -1.82 -3.09
N ARG A 133 -16.33 -3.03 -3.27
CA ARG A 133 -14.89 -3.27 -3.40
C ARG A 133 -14.33 -2.60 -4.65
N LEU A 134 -13.22 -1.90 -4.50
CA LEU A 134 -12.48 -1.26 -5.58
C LEU A 134 -11.37 -2.19 -6.10
N PRO A 135 -11.39 -2.59 -7.38
CA PRO A 135 -10.25 -3.26 -8.02
C PRO A 135 -9.08 -2.27 -8.17
N VAL A 136 -7.99 -2.50 -7.45
CA VAL A 136 -6.77 -1.66 -7.48
C VAL A 136 -5.59 -2.47 -8.03
N ARG A 137 -4.92 -1.92 -9.03
CA ARG A 137 -3.59 -2.39 -9.45
C ARG A 137 -2.52 -1.53 -8.80
N VAL A 138 -1.56 -2.15 -8.12
CA VAL A 138 -0.38 -1.46 -7.61
C VAL A 138 0.85 -1.98 -8.32
N VAL A 139 1.59 -1.07 -8.95
CA VAL A 139 2.87 -1.33 -9.62
C VAL A 139 3.96 -0.69 -8.80
N THR A 140 4.96 -1.47 -8.42
CA THR A 140 6.01 -1.06 -7.48
C THR A 140 7.39 -1.33 -8.07
N GLU A 141 8.35 -0.47 -7.77
CA GLU A 141 9.77 -0.70 -8.09
C GLU A 141 10.40 -1.79 -7.21
N LEU A 142 9.94 -1.92 -5.96
CA LEU A 142 10.52 -2.80 -4.94
C LEU A 142 9.65 -4.03 -4.68
N ALA A 143 10.27 -5.20 -4.50
CA ALA A 143 9.58 -6.44 -4.17
C ALA A 143 8.87 -6.36 -2.81
N TRP A 144 9.50 -5.75 -1.80
CA TRP A 144 8.90 -5.65 -0.47
C TRP A 144 7.69 -4.71 -0.43
N HIS A 145 7.63 -3.67 -1.28
CA HIS A 145 6.42 -2.84 -1.45
C HIS A 145 5.27 -3.67 -2.04
N SER A 146 5.56 -4.54 -2.99
CA SER A 146 4.59 -5.51 -3.51
C SER A 146 4.11 -6.47 -2.42
N MET A 147 5.01 -6.93 -1.54
CA MET A 147 4.66 -7.75 -0.38
C MET A 147 3.77 -7.00 0.61
N PHE A 148 4.07 -5.72 0.87
CA PHE A 148 3.23 -4.86 1.68
C PHE A 148 1.82 -4.72 1.11
N VAL A 149 1.68 -4.47 -0.18
CA VAL A 149 0.35 -4.39 -0.85
C VAL A 149 -0.42 -5.69 -0.69
N ARG A 150 0.26 -6.82 -0.85
CA ARG A 150 -0.36 -8.15 -0.69
C ARG A 150 -0.81 -8.42 0.74
N ASN A 151 -0.07 -7.92 1.74
CA ASN A 151 -0.46 -8.01 3.14
C ASN A 151 -1.65 -7.09 3.46
N MET A 152 -1.65 -5.86 2.92
CA MET A 152 -2.61 -4.83 3.30
C MET A 152 -3.97 -4.95 2.62
N PHE A 153 -4.03 -5.50 1.41
CA PHE A 153 -5.27 -5.55 0.63
C PHE A 153 -5.69 -6.98 0.31
N LEU A 154 -6.87 -7.15 -0.27
CA LEU A 154 -7.49 -8.45 -0.50
C LEU A 154 -7.08 -8.99 -1.88
N PRO A 155 -6.25 -10.05 -1.96
CA PRO A 155 -5.86 -10.60 -3.25
C PRO A 155 -7.01 -11.38 -3.92
N PRO A 156 -7.07 -11.45 -5.26
CA PRO A 156 -7.88 -12.44 -5.97
C PRO A 156 -7.61 -13.86 -5.50
N GLN A 157 -8.65 -14.68 -5.49
CA GLN A 157 -8.65 -16.03 -4.90
C GLN A 157 -8.32 -17.14 -5.91
N SER A 158 -8.40 -16.86 -7.21
CA SER A 158 -8.17 -17.86 -8.27
C SER A 158 -7.36 -17.29 -9.44
N LEU A 159 -6.72 -18.19 -10.19
CA LEU A 159 -5.98 -17.82 -11.40
C LEU A 159 -6.88 -17.16 -12.46
N GLU A 160 -8.12 -17.61 -12.59
CA GLU A 160 -9.09 -17.01 -13.51
C GLU A 160 -9.48 -15.59 -13.09
N GLU A 161 -9.62 -15.33 -11.78
CA GLU A 161 -9.89 -13.98 -11.27
C GLU A 161 -8.70 -13.05 -11.53
N TYR A 162 -7.46 -13.50 -11.32
CA TYR A 162 -6.26 -12.75 -11.72
C TYR A 162 -6.23 -12.46 -13.23
N LYS A 163 -6.52 -13.47 -14.05
CA LYS A 163 -6.46 -13.33 -15.51
C LYS A 163 -7.47 -12.30 -16.02
N ARG A 164 -8.66 -12.26 -15.44
CA ARG A 164 -9.76 -11.34 -15.83
C ARG A 164 -9.75 -10.01 -15.09
N PHE A 165 -8.76 -9.77 -14.22
CA PHE A 165 -8.70 -8.57 -13.41
C PHE A 165 -8.58 -7.31 -14.27
N VAL A 166 -9.50 -6.36 -14.09
CA VAL A 166 -9.46 -5.02 -14.70
C VAL A 166 -9.44 -4.00 -13.56
N PRO A 167 -8.34 -3.23 -13.40
CA PRO A 167 -8.27 -2.23 -12.34
C PRO A 167 -9.20 -1.06 -12.62
N GLU A 168 -9.88 -0.60 -11.58
CA GLU A 168 -10.60 0.66 -11.54
C GLU A 168 -9.75 1.81 -11.00
N PHE A 169 -8.62 1.51 -10.39
CA PHE A 169 -7.57 2.48 -10.09
C PHE A 169 -6.21 1.81 -10.22
N THR A 170 -5.22 2.56 -10.70
CA THR A 170 -3.82 2.10 -10.70
C THR A 170 -2.94 3.02 -9.87
N ILE A 171 -2.02 2.45 -9.09
CA ILE A 171 -0.99 3.17 -8.36
C ILE A 171 0.38 2.75 -8.89
N LEU A 172 1.22 3.71 -9.28
CA LEU A 172 2.62 3.48 -9.61
C LEU A 172 3.53 4.09 -8.54
N ALA A 173 4.22 3.23 -7.79
CA ALA A 173 5.17 3.60 -6.75
C ALA A 173 6.60 3.29 -7.17
N ALA A 174 7.40 4.34 -7.40
CA ALA A 174 8.80 4.26 -7.80
C ALA A 174 9.66 5.12 -6.86
N PRO A 175 9.98 4.63 -5.65
CA PRO A 175 10.82 5.36 -4.69
C PRO A 175 12.16 5.84 -5.28
N GLY A 176 12.73 5.16 -6.27
CA GLY A 176 13.98 5.55 -6.92
C GLY A 176 13.85 6.73 -7.88
N PHE A 177 12.63 7.14 -8.25
CA PHE A 177 12.38 8.27 -9.13
C PHE A 177 12.10 9.55 -8.33
N LYS A 178 12.73 10.65 -8.76
CA LYS A 178 12.65 11.96 -8.10
C LYS A 178 12.03 13.00 -9.01
N ALA A 179 11.12 13.79 -8.45
CA ALA A 179 10.70 15.03 -9.09
C ALA A 179 11.83 16.06 -9.04
N VAL A 180 11.77 17.01 -9.97
CA VAL A 180 12.61 18.22 -10.02
C VAL A 180 11.67 19.39 -9.74
N PRO A 181 11.63 19.94 -8.51
CA PRO A 181 10.63 20.94 -8.09
C PRO A 181 10.44 22.11 -9.05
N SER A 182 11.54 22.65 -9.58
CA SER A 182 11.52 23.78 -10.52
C SER A 182 10.89 23.46 -11.88
N ILE A 183 10.85 22.19 -12.28
CA ILE A 183 10.29 21.73 -13.55
C ILE A 183 8.87 21.20 -13.35
N ASP A 184 8.71 20.36 -12.33
CA ASP A 184 7.51 19.56 -12.08
C ASP A 184 6.46 20.30 -11.25
N ASN A 185 6.81 21.44 -10.65
CA ASN A 185 5.94 22.22 -9.77
C ASN A 185 5.49 21.41 -8.52
N THR A 186 6.41 20.59 -8.00
CA THR A 186 6.28 19.89 -6.71
C THR A 186 6.93 20.71 -5.59
N ASN A 187 6.58 20.41 -4.34
CA ASN A 187 7.17 21.10 -3.17
C ASN A 187 8.60 20.61 -2.87
N SER A 188 8.88 19.34 -3.17
CA SER A 188 10.18 18.70 -3.00
C SER A 188 10.43 17.67 -4.10
N GLU A 189 11.53 16.92 -4.00
CA GLU A 189 11.80 15.78 -4.87
C GLU A 189 10.76 14.64 -4.70
N THR A 190 10.03 14.63 -3.56
CA THR A 190 8.97 13.69 -3.23
C THR A 190 7.63 14.15 -3.77
N PHE A 191 6.81 13.19 -4.21
CA PHE A 191 5.46 13.48 -4.68
C PHE A 191 4.54 12.28 -4.49
N ILE A 192 3.29 12.56 -4.14
CA ILE A 192 2.16 11.65 -4.10
C ILE A 192 1.01 12.35 -4.82
N ILE A 193 0.73 11.97 -6.06
CA ILE A 193 -0.24 12.71 -6.89
C ILE A 193 -1.34 11.77 -7.36
N LEU A 194 -2.59 12.12 -7.03
CA LEU A 194 -3.78 11.39 -7.44
C LEU A 194 -4.47 12.11 -8.60
N ASN A 195 -4.92 11.35 -9.59
CA ASN A 195 -5.70 11.82 -10.73
C ASN A 195 -6.96 10.93 -10.86
N PHE A 196 -8.10 11.48 -10.44
CA PHE A 196 -9.36 10.72 -10.38
C PHE A 196 -9.91 10.42 -11.77
N GLU A 197 -9.71 11.33 -12.71
CA GLU A 197 -10.18 11.22 -14.09
C GLU A 197 -9.45 10.12 -14.84
N LYS A 198 -8.14 10.03 -14.65
CA LYS A 198 -7.32 8.96 -15.23
C LYS A 198 -7.32 7.69 -14.38
N LYS A 199 -8.00 7.69 -13.23
CA LYS A 199 -8.01 6.58 -12.29
C LYS A 199 -6.58 6.11 -11.95
N LEU A 200 -5.69 7.07 -11.70
CA LEU A 200 -4.24 6.85 -11.58
C LEU A 200 -3.65 7.64 -10.41
N ALA A 201 -2.76 7.02 -9.64
CA ALA A 201 -1.90 7.71 -8.68
C ALA A 201 -0.43 7.39 -8.92
N ILE A 202 0.45 8.36 -8.67
CA ILE A 202 1.90 8.21 -8.78
C ILE A 202 2.58 8.61 -7.48
N ILE A 203 3.55 7.80 -7.05
CA ILE A 203 4.33 7.99 -5.82
C ILE A 203 5.81 7.90 -6.17
N GLY A 204 6.61 8.90 -5.80
CA GLY A 204 8.04 8.94 -6.05
C GLY A 204 8.85 9.54 -4.91
N ASN A 205 10.12 9.13 -4.81
CA ASN A 205 11.09 9.56 -3.80
C ASN A 205 10.62 9.40 -2.35
N THR A 206 9.82 8.36 -2.07
CA THR A 206 9.47 7.93 -0.72
C THR A 206 9.36 6.41 -0.69
N VAL A 207 10.05 5.81 0.28
CA VAL A 207 10.09 4.37 0.52
C VAL A 207 9.05 3.96 1.58
N TYR A 208 8.41 4.93 2.24
CA TYR A 208 7.39 4.69 3.27
C TYR A 208 6.15 4.02 2.68
N ALA A 209 5.86 2.78 3.09
CA ALA A 209 4.77 1.98 2.52
C ALA A 209 3.39 2.57 2.82
N GLY A 210 3.25 3.32 3.91
CA GLY A 210 2.01 3.99 4.29
C GLY A 210 1.50 5.00 3.25
N GLU A 211 2.33 5.50 2.32
CA GLU A 211 1.83 6.32 1.20
C GLU A 211 0.97 5.52 0.22
N ILE A 212 1.29 4.24 -0.01
CA ILE A 212 0.48 3.37 -0.87
C ILE A 212 -0.86 3.11 -0.18
N LYS A 213 -0.84 2.68 1.10
CA LYS A 213 -2.05 2.45 1.91
C LYS A 213 -2.96 3.69 1.90
N LYS A 214 -2.43 4.85 2.29
CA LYS A 214 -3.23 6.07 2.42
C LYS A 214 -3.63 6.69 1.08
N SER A 215 -2.97 6.34 -0.03
CA SER A 215 -3.45 6.68 -1.37
C SER A 215 -4.72 5.91 -1.71
N VAL A 216 -4.77 4.60 -1.46
CA VAL A 216 -5.99 3.79 -1.62
C VAL A 216 -7.10 4.31 -0.71
N PHE A 217 -6.79 4.59 0.56
CA PHE A 217 -7.78 5.17 1.47
C PHE A 217 -8.33 6.51 0.99
N THR A 218 -7.47 7.37 0.43
CA THR A 218 -7.90 8.65 -0.14
C THR A 218 -8.88 8.44 -1.31
N ILE A 219 -8.62 7.42 -2.14
CA ILE A 219 -9.49 7.08 -3.27
C ILE A 219 -10.85 6.62 -2.76
N LEU A 220 -10.90 5.73 -1.77
CA LEU A 220 -12.15 5.26 -1.17
C LEU A 220 -12.92 6.38 -0.46
N ASN A 221 -12.23 7.28 0.25
CA ASN A 221 -12.85 8.47 0.85
C ASN A 221 -13.48 9.43 -0.16
N TYR A 222 -13.06 9.36 -1.43
CA TYR A 222 -13.66 10.14 -2.50
C TYR A 222 -14.82 9.40 -3.15
N LEU A 223 -14.62 8.14 -3.56
CA LEU A 223 -15.59 7.38 -4.34
C LEU A 223 -16.80 6.93 -3.51
N LEU A 224 -16.58 6.35 -2.32
CA LEU A 224 -17.64 5.71 -1.55
C LEU A 224 -18.72 6.69 -1.07
N PRO A 225 -18.41 7.90 -0.59
CA PRO A 225 -19.46 8.87 -0.24
C PRO A 225 -20.34 9.29 -1.43
N LEU A 226 -19.82 9.25 -2.66
CA LEU A 226 -20.61 9.52 -3.87
C LEU A 226 -21.60 8.39 -4.18
N GLU A 227 -21.36 7.20 -3.63
CA GLU A 227 -22.23 6.02 -3.72
C GLU A 227 -23.10 5.83 -2.46
N GLY A 228 -23.08 6.79 -1.53
CA GLY A 228 -23.88 6.75 -0.30
C GLY A 228 -23.26 5.93 0.84
N VAL A 229 -22.01 5.49 0.71
CA VAL A 229 -21.29 4.75 1.75
C VAL A 229 -20.43 5.70 2.59
N LEU A 230 -20.59 5.64 3.92
CA LEU A 230 -19.78 6.42 4.83
C LEU A 230 -18.39 5.78 4.97
N SER A 231 -17.37 6.44 4.41
CA SER A 231 -15.96 6.07 4.61
C SER A 231 -15.44 6.61 5.94
N MET A 232 -14.75 5.77 6.71
CA MET A 232 -14.35 6.04 8.09
C MET A 232 -12.90 5.67 8.34
N HIS A 233 -12.21 6.51 9.13
CA HIS A 233 -10.88 6.24 9.67
C HIS A 233 -11.01 5.85 11.14
N CYS A 234 -11.32 4.57 11.39
CA CYS A 234 -11.56 4.01 12.70
C CYS A 234 -11.12 2.55 12.74
N SER A 235 -10.92 1.99 13.93
CA SER A 235 -10.92 0.54 14.08
C SER A 235 -12.32 0.05 14.38
N ALA A 236 -12.61 -1.21 14.07
CA ALA A 236 -13.91 -1.81 14.34
C ALA A 236 -13.78 -3.26 14.84
N ASN A 237 -14.63 -3.64 15.78
CA ASN A 237 -14.76 -5.04 16.22
C ASN A 237 -16.24 -5.41 16.43
N VAL A 238 -16.51 -6.70 16.45
CA VAL A 238 -17.88 -7.26 16.55
C VAL A 238 -17.94 -8.34 17.61
N SER A 239 -19.11 -8.48 18.24
CA SER A 239 -19.35 -9.60 19.14
C SER A 239 -19.21 -10.95 18.41
N PRO A 240 -18.62 -11.98 19.07
CA PRO A 240 -18.62 -13.34 18.52
C PRO A 240 -20.03 -13.95 18.42
N THR A 241 -20.99 -13.46 19.22
CA THR A 241 -22.35 -14.05 19.33
C THR A 241 -23.45 -13.20 18.73
N ASP A 242 -23.20 -11.93 18.41
CA ASP A 242 -24.16 -11.03 17.77
C ASP A 242 -23.46 -10.20 16.69
N ALA A 243 -23.82 -10.43 15.42
CA ALA A 243 -23.24 -9.72 14.29
C ALA A 243 -23.66 -8.24 14.22
N ASN A 244 -24.72 -7.83 14.93
CA ASN A 244 -25.20 -6.45 14.96
C ASN A 244 -24.58 -5.62 16.09
N ASP A 245 -23.94 -6.27 17.07
CA ASP A 245 -23.15 -5.60 18.08
C ASP A 245 -21.75 -5.28 17.51
N VAL A 246 -21.68 -4.18 16.77
CA VAL A 246 -20.45 -3.61 16.20
C VAL A 246 -20.05 -2.38 17.00
N ALA A 247 -18.77 -2.30 17.37
CA ALA A 247 -18.19 -1.11 17.99
C ALA A 247 -17.18 -0.44 17.04
N LEU A 248 -17.27 0.88 16.93
CA LEU A 248 -16.38 1.73 16.13
C LEU A 248 -15.55 2.62 17.05
N PHE A 249 -14.23 2.68 16.81
CA PHE A 249 -13.31 3.45 17.63
C PHE A 249 -12.60 4.51 16.78
N PHE A 250 -13.03 5.76 16.90
CA PHE A 250 -12.41 6.89 16.23
C PHE A 250 -11.32 7.51 17.10
N GLY A 251 -10.24 7.96 16.48
CA GLY A 251 -9.11 8.56 17.18
C GLY A 251 -7.92 8.81 16.28
N LEU A 252 -7.04 9.72 16.69
CA LEU A 252 -5.78 9.97 15.98
C LEU A 252 -4.78 8.84 16.24
N SER A 253 -3.62 8.90 15.57
CA SER A 253 -2.54 7.94 15.84
C SER A 253 -2.05 8.10 17.29
N GLY A 254 -1.93 6.99 18.04
CA GLY A 254 -1.49 6.99 19.43
C GLY A 254 -2.60 7.22 20.48
N THR A 255 -3.87 7.32 20.10
CA THR A 255 -4.99 7.51 21.06
C THR A 255 -5.63 6.19 21.52
N GLY A 256 -4.93 5.05 21.38
CA GLY A 256 -5.40 3.74 21.84
C GLY A 256 -6.41 3.00 20.96
N LYS A 257 -6.66 3.43 19.70
CA LYS A 257 -7.61 2.75 18.78
C LYS A 257 -7.30 1.25 18.63
N THR A 258 -6.06 0.92 18.28
CA THR A 258 -5.63 -0.45 18.03
C THR A 258 -5.70 -1.29 19.31
N THR A 259 -5.22 -0.75 20.43
CA THR A 259 -5.26 -1.41 21.74
C THR A 259 -6.70 -1.70 22.20
N LEU A 260 -7.62 -0.75 22.03
CA LEU A 260 -9.03 -0.93 22.44
C LEU A 260 -9.83 -1.82 21.48
N SER A 261 -9.47 -1.86 20.20
CA SER A 261 -10.16 -2.71 19.23
C SER A 261 -9.70 -4.17 19.27
N ALA A 262 -8.46 -4.43 19.71
CA ALA A 262 -7.90 -5.76 19.96
C ALA A 262 -8.36 -6.37 21.31
N ASP A 263 -9.65 -6.24 21.64
CA ASP A 263 -10.26 -6.89 22.79
C ASP A 263 -10.36 -8.41 22.56
N PRO A 264 -9.76 -9.27 23.40
CA PRO A 264 -9.76 -10.73 23.22
C PRO A 264 -11.15 -11.36 23.29
N THR A 265 -12.16 -10.64 23.79
CA THR A 265 -13.55 -11.10 23.85
C THR A 265 -14.36 -10.75 22.61
N ARG A 266 -13.79 -9.96 21.69
CA ARG A 266 -14.44 -9.50 20.46
C ARG A 266 -13.63 -9.91 19.24
N ARG A 267 -14.27 -10.03 18.08
CA ARG A 267 -13.59 -10.31 16.81
C ARG A 267 -13.25 -9.00 16.11
N LEU A 268 -11.97 -8.79 15.80
CA LEU A 268 -11.54 -7.63 15.04
C LEU A 268 -12.11 -7.70 13.61
N ILE A 269 -12.72 -6.60 13.15
CA ILE A 269 -13.11 -6.41 11.75
C ILE A 269 -11.93 -5.79 10.98
N GLY A 270 -11.31 -4.76 11.56
CA GLY A 270 -10.12 -4.09 11.04
C GLY A 270 -9.59 -3.02 12.00
N ASP A 271 -8.35 -2.58 11.80
CA ASP A 271 -7.64 -1.68 12.73
C ASP A 271 -7.68 -0.20 12.35
N ASP A 272 -8.07 0.18 11.13
CA ASP A 272 -7.86 1.57 10.68
C ASP A 272 -8.87 2.13 9.67
N GLU A 273 -9.37 1.36 8.70
CA GLU A 273 -10.15 1.89 7.57
C GLU A 273 -11.40 1.06 7.26
N HIS A 274 -12.59 1.67 7.37
CA HIS A 274 -13.87 0.97 7.18
C HIS A 274 -14.87 1.78 6.36
N GLY A 275 -15.78 1.06 5.70
CA GLY A 275 -17.00 1.61 5.09
C GLY A 275 -18.21 1.21 5.91
N TRP A 276 -19.22 2.07 5.91
CA TRP A 276 -20.54 1.77 6.47
C TRP A 276 -21.61 2.00 5.39
N SER A 277 -22.18 0.91 4.90
CA SER A 277 -23.28 0.86 3.93
C SER A 277 -24.61 0.50 4.62
N ASP A 278 -25.68 0.35 3.85
CA ASP A 278 -26.97 -0.10 4.36
C ASP A 278 -26.93 -1.53 4.94
N ASP A 279 -25.96 -2.35 4.51
CA ASP A 279 -25.78 -3.75 4.95
C ASP A 279 -24.86 -3.88 6.18
N GLY A 280 -24.15 -2.82 6.56
CA GLY A 280 -23.32 -2.77 7.76
C GLY A 280 -21.91 -2.22 7.55
N VAL A 281 -21.01 -2.58 8.47
CA VAL A 281 -19.61 -2.12 8.49
C VAL A 281 -18.71 -3.16 7.83
N PHE A 282 -17.84 -2.73 6.92
CA PHE A 282 -16.86 -3.58 6.26
C PHE A 282 -15.47 -2.95 6.27
N ASN A 283 -14.44 -3.79 6.37
CA ASN A 283 -13.04 -3.36 6.31
C ASN A 283 -12.65 -3.01 4.88
N PHE A 284 -11.85 -1.96 4.68
CA PHE A 284 -11.23 -1.68 3.39
C PHE A 284 -9.99 -2.55 3.12
N GLU A 285 -9.39 -3.07 4.18
CA GLU A 285 -8.09 -3.73 4.16
C GLU A 285 -8.23 -5.25 4.36
N GLY A 286 -7.20 -5.99 3.93
CA GLY A 286 -7.02 -7.43 4.17
C GLY A 286 -5.97 -7.75 5.24
N GLY A 287 -5.34 -6.72 5.83
CA GLY A 287 -4.33 -6.86 6.87
C GLY A 287 -4.28 -5.64 7.78
N CYS A 288 -3.22 -5.54 8.60
CA CYS A 288 -3.04 -4.47 9.58
C CYS A 288 -1.67 -3.80 9.43
N TYR A 289 -1.61 -2.51 9.76
CA TYR A 289 -0.37 -1.72 9.72
C TYR A 289 -0.18 -1.02 11.05
N ALA A 290 0.17 -1.83 12.06
CA ALA A 290 0.24 -1.43 13.46
C ALA A 290 1.55 -0.68 13.79
N LYS A 291 1.47 0.23 14.77
CA LYS A 291 2.65 0.77 15.44
C LYS A 291 3.21 -0.26 16.40
N VAL A 292 4.52 -0.46 16.39
CA VAL A 292 5.18 -1.50 17.19
C VAL A 292 6.16 -0.96 18.25
N ILE A 293 6.37 0.36 18.31
CA ILE A 293 7.17 0.99 19.36
C ILE A 293 6.51 0.78 20.74
N GLY A 294 7.27 0.25 21.70
CA GLY A 294 6.78 -0.12 23.04
C GLY A 294 5.81 -1.31 23.06
N LEU A 295 5.72 -2.07 21.97
CA LEU A 295 4.80 -3.20 21.86
C LEU A 295 5.25 -4.34 22.80
N SER A 296 4.36 -4.77 23.68
CA SER A 296 4.65 -5.86 24.63
C SER A 296 3.71 -7.05 24.46
N ALA A 297 4.25 -8.25 24.69
CA ALA A 297 3.48 -9.49 24.66
C ALA A 297 2.35 -9.54 25.71
N THR A 298 2.48 -8.75 26.78
CA THR A 298 1.49 -8.67 27.86
C THR A 298 0.35 -7.73 27.55
N ALA A 299 0.61 -6.61 26.87
CA ALA A 299 -0.42 -5.63 26.54
C ALA A 299 -1.19 -6.03 25.27
N GLU A 300 -0.48 -6.48 24.23
CA GLU A 300 -1.03 -6.70 22.89
C GLU A 300 -0.51 -8.05 22.33
N PRO A 301 -0.87 -9.19 22.95
CA PRO A 301 -0.28 -10.49 22.65
C PRO A 301 -0.43 -10.93 21.19
N GLU A 302 -1.57 -10.64 20.56
CA GLU A 302 -1.85 -11.03 19.18
C GLU A 302 -0.97 -10.28 18.18
N ILE A 303 -0.86 -8.95 18.34
CA ILE A 303 -0.01 -8.09 17.50
C ILE A 303 1.46 -8.44 17.76
N TYR A 304 1.87 -8.58 19.03
CA TYR A 304 3.23 -8.96 19.38
C TYR A 304 3.62 -10.31 18.76
N ALA A 305 2.71 -11.29 18.74
CA ALA A 305 2.98 -12.58 18.11
C ALA A 305 3.25 -12.48 16.60
N THR A 306 2.75 -11.45 15.91
CA THR A 306 3.06 -11.23 14.49
C THR A 306 4.51 -10.80 14.26
N THR A 307 5.16 -10.17 15.24
CA THR A 307 6.58 -9.76 15.17
C THR A 307 7.57 -10.92 15.13
N LYS A 308 7.08 -12.17 15.17
CA LYS A 308 7.86 -13.41 15.13
C LYS A 308 7.34 -14.40 14.09
N LYS A 309 6.65 -13.90 13.05
CA LYS A 309 6.04 -14.72 12.00
C LYS A 309 6.58 -14.34 10.62
N PHE A 310 6.77 -15.37 9.81
CA PHE A 310 6.99 -15.22 8.37
C PHE A 310 5.84 -14.43 7.72
N GLY A 311 6.18 -13.60 6.74
CA GLY A 311 5.23 -12.73 6.02
C GLY A 311 4.98 -11.38 6.68
N THR A 312 5.31 -11.20 7.96
CA THR A 312 5.29 -9.89 8.62
C THR A 312 6.39 -8.99 8.06
N ILE A 313 6.06 -7.72 7.80
CA ILE A 313 7.03 -6.66 7.49
C ILE A 313 7.19 -5.79 8.74
N LEU A 314 8.43 -5.60 9.18
CA LEU A 314 8.81 -4.69 10.24
C LEU A 314 9.52 -3.50 9.61
N GLU A 315 8.82 -2.37 9.49
CA GLU A 315 9.33 -1.16 8.87
C GLU A 315 10.00 -0.28 9.92
N ASN A 316 11.28 0.04 9.71
CA ASN A 316 12.11 0.89 10.57
C ASN A 316 12.28 0.39 12.02
N VAL A 317 12.15 -0.91 12.26
CA VAL A 317 12.42 -1.49 13.59
C VAL A 317 13.93 -1.75 13.73
N PRO A 318 14.60 -1.18 14.75
CA PRO A 318 16.00 -1.48 15.03
C PRO A 318 16.21 -2.97 15.29
N PHE A 319 17.35 -3.50 14.85
CA PHE A 319 17.70 -4.91 15.06
C PHE A 319 19.21 -5.10 15.12
N ASP A 320 19.65 -6.13 15.85
CA ASP A 320 21.05 -6.54 15.88
C ASP A 320 21.40 -7.34 14.60
N PRO A 321 22.36 -6.88 13.77
CA PRO A 321 22.71 -7.54 12.52
C PRO A 321 23.34 -8.93 12.69
N VAL A 322 23.90 -9.24 13.87
CA VAL A 322 24.52 -10.54 14.18
C VAL A 322 23.47 -11.51 14.70
N THR A 323 22.77 -11.14 15.76
CA THR A 323 21.80 -12.05 16.42
C THR A 323 20.43 -12.06 15.76
N ARG A 324 20.11 -11.04 14.96
CA ARG A 324 18.82 -10.83 14.28
C ARG A 324 17.64 -10.58 15.22
N TYR A 325 17.90 -10.27 16.49
CA TYR A 325 16.87 -9.80 17.41
C TYR A 325 16.48 -8.36 17.08
N ILE A 326 15.18 -8.11 17.08
CA ILE A 326 14.60 -6.76 16.97
C ILE A 326 14.55 -6.11 18.35
N ASP A 327 14.63 -4.79 18.37
CA ASP A 327 14.36 -3.98 19.55
C ASP A 327 13.08 -3.17 19.30
N LEU A 328 12.03 -3.47 20.07
CA LEU A 328 10.73 -2.78 19.96
C LEU A 328 10.64 -1.58 20.90
N ASP A 329 11.62 -1.38 21.79
CA ASP A 329 11.68 -0.26 22.73
C ASP A 329 12.60 0.87 22.23
N ASP A 330 13.31 0.64 21.13
CA ASP A 330 14.21 1.61 20.47
C ASP A 330 13.47 2.39 19.36
N ASP A 331 13.50 3.72 19.46
CA ASP A 331 12.84 4.67 18.54
C ASP A 331 13.79 5.36 17.56
N THR A 332 15.04 4.89 17.45
CA THR A 332 16.10 5.50 16.63
C THR A 332 16.04 5.25 15.12
#